data_AF-A0A7W1W958-F1
#
_entry.id   AF-A0A7W1W958-F1
#
_cell.length_a   1.000
_cell.length_b   1.000
_cell.length_c   1.000
_cell.angle_alpha   90.00
_cell.angle_beta   90.00
_cell.angle_gamma   90.00
#
_symmetry.space_group_name_H-M   'P 1'
#
loop_
_entity.id
_entity.type
_entity.pdbx_description
1 polymer ?
#
loop_
_entity_poly.entity_id
_entity_poly.type
_entity_poly.pdbx_seq_one_letter_code
_entity_poly.pdbx_strand_id
1 'polypeptide(L)'
;FGVFAVLVFGTIITYFVATVDLDGRLFPGANTLIALLIAFFKMTCVVLIFMHVRWSSRLIWLTAIAGFFWLAIMFAFTMQDYLTRSAGVFTG
;
A
#
# COMPACT_ATOMS: atom_id res chain seq x y z
N PHE A 1 -2.17 23.50 -9.17
CA PHE A 1 -0.75 23.20 -9.51
C PHE A 1 -0.02 22.39 -8.45
N GLY A 2 -0.23 22.59 -7.14
CA GLY A 2 0.50 21.84 -6.08
C GLY A 2 0.34 20.31 -6.09
N VAL A 3 -0.76 19.79 -6.64
CA VAL A 3 -1.04 18.35 -6.64
C VAL A 3 -0.16 17.56 -7.62
N PHE A 4 0.09 18.12 -8.80
CA PHE A 4 1.00 17.52 -9.78
C PHE A 4 2.44 17.48 -9.24
N ALA A 5 2.83 18.52 -8.48
CA ALA A 5 4.12 18.56 -7.81
C ALA A 5 4.27 17.44 -6.76
N VAL A 6 3.24 17.15 -5.95
CA VAL A 6 3.28 16.04 -4.98
C VAL A 6 3.43 14.68 -5.67
N LEU A 7 2.75 14.45 -6.79
CA LEU A 7 2.86 13.21 -7.55
C LEU A 7 4.23 13.02 -8.20
N VAL A 8 4.74 14.08 -8.83
CA VAL A 8 6.07 14.09 -9.44
C VAL A 8 7.13 13.90 -8.36
N PHE A 9 7.01 14.59 -7.23
CA PHE A 9 7.90 14.44 -6.09
C PHE A 9 7.90 13.00 -5.53
N GLY A 10 6.72 12.39 -5.35
CA GLY A 10 6.62 10.99 -4.94
C GLY A 10 7.29 10.02 -5.92
N THR A 11 7.17 10.28 -7.23
CA THR A 11 7.78 9.44 -8.28
C THR A 11 9.29 9.62 -8.33
N ILE A 12 9.77 10.85 -8.15
CA ILE A 12 11.20 11.17 -8.06
C ILE A 12 11.80 10.47 -6.83
N ILE A 13 11.14 10.51 -5.67
CA ILE A 13 11.60 9.81 -4.47
C ILE A 13 11.69 8.31 -4.70
N THR A 14 10.68 7.68 -5.31
CA THR A 14 10.73 6.25 -5.61
C THR A 14 11.88 5.90 -6.55
N TYR A 15 12.11 6.73 -7.58
CA TYR A 15 13.24 6.54 -8.48
C TYR A 15 14.59 6.63 -7.75
N PHE A 16 14.79 7.65 -6.91
CA PHE A 16 16.02 7.78 -6.13
C PHE A 16 16.22 6.62 -5.16
N VAL A 17 15.15 6.18 -4.46
CA VAL A 17 15.22 5.03 -3.56
C VAL A 17 15.56 3.75 -4.32
N ALA A 18 15.04 3.55 -5.53
CA ALA A 18 15.38 2.41 -6.38
C ALA A 18 16.84 2.43 -6.86
N THR A 19 17.47 3.60 -6.96
CA THR A 19 18.90 3.71 -7.34
C THR A 19 19.86 3.46 -6.17
N VAL A 20 19.38 3.47 -4.93
CA VAL A 20 20.19 3.16 -3.76
C VAL A 20 19.96 1.71 -3.37
N ASP A 21 20.98 0.87 -3.49
CA ASP A 21 20.93 -0.50 -2.99
C ASP A 21 20.91 -0.51 -1.45
N LEU A 22 19.70 -0.55 -0.89
CA LEU A 22 19.49 -0.75 0.54
C LEU A 22 19.63 -2.21 0.96
N ASP A 23 19.68 -3.14 0.00
CA ASP A 23 19.83 -4.59 0.22
C ASP A 23 21.14 -4.92 0.95
N GLY A 24 22.20 -4.15 0.74
CA GLY A 24 23.51 -4.36 1.37
C GLY A 24 23.72 -3.72 2.74
N ARG A 25 22.84 -2.82 3.22
CA ARG A 25 23.10 -2.00 4.42
C ARG A 25 22.26 -2.33 5.66
N LEU A 26 21.09 -2.97 5.50
CA LEU A 26 20.17 -3.22 6.62
C LEU A 26 19.71 -4.68 6.74
N PHE A 27 18.98 -5.22 5.76
CA PHE A 27 18.37 -6.56 5.78
C PHE A 27 18.00 -7.00 4.35
N PRO A 28 18.03 -8.31 4.03
CA PRO A 28 17.50 -8.83 2.77
C PRO A 28 16.03 -8.44 2.59
N GLY A 29 15.69 -7.74 1.49
CA GLY A 29 14.32 -7.31 1.18
C GLY A 29 13.89 -5.93 1.71
N ALA A 30 14.80 -5.15 2.32
CA ALA A 30 14.53 -3.79 2.77
C ALA A 30 14.08 -2.86 1.63
N ASN A 31 14.59 -3.06 0.40
CA ASN A 31 14.22 -2.28 -0.77
C ASN A 31 12.72 -2.42 -1.09
N THR A 32 12.21 -3.65 -1.11
CA THR A 32 10.80 -3.96 -1.38
C THR A 32 9.87 -3.36 -0.32
N LEU A 33 10.24 -3.44 0.95
CA LEU A 33 9.44 -2.87 2.05
C LEU A 33 9.32 -1.34 1.91
N ILE A 34 10.44 -0.67 1.62
CA ILE A 34 10.49 0.79 1.48
C ILE A 34 9.75 1.24 0.22
N ALA A 35 9.91 0.52 -0.89
CA ALA A 35 9.16 0.76 -2.12
C ALA A 35 7.63 0.67 -1.88
N LEU A 36 7.17 -0.36 -1.15
CA LEU A 36 5.77 -0.52 -0.75
C LEU A 36 5.27 0.63 0.14
N LEU A 37 6.10 1.07 1.10
CA LEU A 37 5.75 2.15 2.03
C LEU A 37 5.58 3.48 1.28
N ILE A 38 6.49 3.79 0.36
CA ILE A 38 6.40 4.98 -0.51
C ILE A 38 5.18 4.88 -1.43
N ALA A 39 4.92 3.71 -2.00
CA ALA A 39 3.74 3.48 -2.83
C ALA A 39 2.45 3.73 -2.03
N PHE A 40 2.35 3.22 -0.80
CA PHE A 40 1.20 3.44 0.07
C PHE A 40 1.00 4.93 0.38
N PHE A 41 2.07 5.62 0.77
CA PHE A 41 2.02 7.06 1.06
C PHE A 41 1.51 7.87 -0.14
N LYS A 42 2.03 7.57 -1.34
CA LYS A 42 1.59 8.19 -2.59
C LYS A 42 0.10 7.91 -2.86
N MET A 43 -0.34 6.66 -2.71
CA MET A 43 -1.75 6.30 -2.91
C MET A 43 -2.68 7.04 -1.92
N THR A 44 -2.30 7.15 -0.65
CA THR A 44 -3.07 7.89 0.36
C THR A 44 -3.17 9.38 -0.01
N CYS A 45 -2.07 10.01 -0.43
CA CYS A 45 -2.09 11.40 -0.90
C CYS A 45 -3.01 11.58 -2.13
N VAL A 46 -3.03 10.62 -3.05
CA VAL A 46 -3.92 10.66 -4.23
C VAL A 46 -5.39 10.61 -3.80
N VAL A 47 -5.78 9.66 -2.95
CA VAL A 47 -7.17 9.53 -2.50
C VAL A 47 -7.64 10.76 -1.73
N LEU A 48 -6.81 11.30 -0.84
CA LEU A 48 -7.19 12.48 -0.04
C LEU A 48 -7.33 13.75 -0.88
N ILE A 49 -6.47 13.94 -1.89
CA ILE A 49 -6.38 15.21 -2.65
C ILE A 49 -7.10 15.15 -4.00
N PHE A 50 -6.89 14.11 -4.83
CA PHE A 50 -7.50 14.03 -6.18
C PHE A 50 -8.96 13.63 -6.16
N MET A 51 -9.37 12.71 -5.28
CA MET A 51 -10.79 12.35 -5.18
C MET A 51 -11.60 13.38 -4.39
N HIS A 52 -10.99 14.52 -4.02
CA HIS A 52 -11.61 15.59 -3.23
C HIS A 52 -12.34 15.08 -1.97
N VAL A 53 -11.90 13.93 -1.44
CA VAL A 53 -12.50 13.22 -0.30
C VAL A 53 -12.49 14.09 0.96
N ARG A 54 -11.47 14.94 1.10
CA ARG A 54 -11.31 15.90 2.21
C ARG A 54 -12.42 16.97 2.23
N TRP A 55 -12.99 17.31 1.07
CA TRP A 55 -14.00 18.37 0.90
C TRP A 55 -15.39 17.81 0.61
N SER A 56 -15.50 16.52 0.36
CA SER A 56 -16.76 15.88 0.04
C SER A 56 -17.52 15.45 1.29
N SER A 57 -18.82 15.20 1.12
CA SER A 57 -19.71 14.81 2.21
C SER A 57 -19.18 13.57 2.95
N ARG A 58 -19.46 13.48 4.26
CA ARG A 58 -19.04 12.38 5.16
C ARG A 58 -19.34 10.98 4.59
N LEU A 59 -20.33 10.87 3.71
CA LEU A 59 -20.70 9.64 3.01
C LEU A 59 -19.54 9.05 2.17
N ILE A 60 -18.76 9.89 1.48
CA ILE A 60 -17.63 9.44 0.63
C ILE A 60 -16.45 8.95 1.46
N TRP A 61 -16.25 9.53 2.65
CA TRP A 61 -15.22 9.06 3.57
C TRP A 61 -15.56 7.67 4.13
N LEU A 62 -16.85 7.46 4.44
CA LEU A 62 -17.36 6.19 4.96
C LEU A 62 -17.24 5.07 3.92
N THR A 63 -17.58 5.34 2.65
CA THR A 63 -17.49 4.33 1.58
C THR A 63 -16.05 3.98 1.23
N ALA A 64 -15.12 4.94 1.25
CA ALA A 64 -13.70 4.69 1.02
C ALA A 64 -13.11 3.76 2.09
N ILE A 65 -13.45 4.00 3.37
CA ILE A 65 -13.01 3.12 4.47
C ILE A 65 -13.70 1.76 4.40
N ALA A 66 -15.00 1.72 4.09
CA ALA A 66 -15.73 0.46 3.95
C ALA A 66 -15.13 -0.43 2.85
N GLY A 67 -14.75 0.15 1.69
CA GLY A 67 -14.08 -0.58 0.63
C GLY A 67 -12.70 -1.12 1.07
N PHE A 68 -11.91 -0.30 1.76
CA PHE A 68 -10.59 -0.72 2.26
C PHE A 68 -10.70 -1.79 3.34
N PHE A 69 -11.66 -1.66 4.26
CA PHE A 69 -11.98 -2.63 5.29
C PHE A 69 -12.42 -3.97 4.69
N TRP A 70 -13.29 -3.93 3.68
CA TRP A 70 -13.73 -5.12 2.97
C TRP A 70 -12.57 -5.84 2.26
N LEU A 71 -11.70 -5.09 1.58
CA LEU A 71 -10.49 -5.64 0.96
C LEU A 71 -9.55 -6.28 1.99
N ALA A 72 -9.35 -5.64 3.13
CA ALA A 72 -8.50 -6.17 4.20
C ALA A 72 -9.02 -7.52 4.73
N ILE A 73 -10.33 -7.66 4.90
CA ILE A 73 -10.96 -8.92 5.32
C ILE A 73 -10.76 -10.02 4.26
N MET A 74 -10.98 -9.70 2.98
CA MET A 74 -10.76 -10.67 1.88
C MET A 74 -9.31 -11.14 1.82
N PHE A 75 -8.34 -10.25 2.02
CA PHE A 75 -6.93 -10.61 2.11
C PHE A 75 -6.63 -11.51 3.31
N ALA A 76 -7.19 -11.19 4.48
CA ALA A 76 -7.01 -11.99 5.68
C ALA A 76 -7.55 -13.42 5.50
N PHE A 77 -8.76 -13.57 4.97
CA PHE A 77 -9.33 -14.89 4.69
C PHE A 77 -8.54 -15.64 3.62
N THR A 78 -8.14 -14.97 2.54
CA THR A 78 -7.32 -15.59 1.49
C THR A 78 -6.02 -16.16 2.06
N MET A 79 -5.31 -15.40 2.90
CA MET A 79 -4.10 -15.89 3.58
C MET A 79 -4.38 -17.05 4.52
N GLN A 80 -5.48 -17.01 5.28
CA GLN A 80 -5.91 -18.12 6.15
C GLN A 80 -6.21 -19.39 5.34
N ASP A 81 -6.86 -19.27 4.19
CA ASP A 81 -7.10 -20.38 3.26
C ASP A 81 -5.80 -21.00 2.74
N TYR A 82 -4.80 -20.19 2.36
CA TYR A 82 -3.47 -20.69 1.93
C TYR A 82 -2.72 -21.41 3.05
N LEU A 83 -2.75 -20.85 4.26
CA LEU A 83 -2.09 -21.44 5.44
C LEU A 83 -2.77 -22.77 5.85
N THR A 84 -4.10 -22.82 5.82
CA THR A 84 -4.89 -24.01 6.18
C THR A 84 -4.75 -25.11 5.14
N ARG A 85 -4.66 -24.78 3.85
CA ARG A 85 -4.41 -25.77 2.77
C ARG A 85 -3.03 -26.41 2.86
N SER A 86 -2.02 -25.69 3.34
CA SER A 86 -0.68 -26.24 3.55
C SER A 86 -0.62 -27.18 4.76
N ALA A 87 -1.54 -27.06 5.72
CA ALA A 87 -1.62 -27.92 6.91
C ALA A 87 -2.34 -29.26 6.66
N GLY A 88 -3.09 -29.40 5.55
CA GLY A 88 -3.96 -30.56 5.29
C GLY A 88 -3.33 -31.73 4.52
N VAL A 89 -2.07 -31.64 4.10
CA VAL A 89 -1.42 -32.67 3.27
C VAL A 89 -0.04 -33.00 3.83
N PHE A 90 0.00 -33.95 4.78
CA PHE A 90 1.14 -34.66 5.38
C PHE A 90 1.59 -34.21 6.79
N THR A 91 0.89 -34.69 7.82
CA THR A 91 1.57 -35.16 9.05
C THR A 91 0.80 -36.35 9.62
N GLY A 92 1.37 -37.55 9.48
CA GLY A 92 1.13 -38.75 10.29
C GLY A 92 -0.21 -39.45 10.16
#